data_AF-A0A2V8IFH3-F1
#
_entry.id   AF-A0A2V8IFH3-F1
#
_cell.length_a   1.000
_cell.length_b   1.000
_cell.length_c   1.000
_cell.angle_alpha   90.00
_cell.angle_beta   90.00
_cell.angle_gamma   90.00
#
_symmetry.space_group_name_H-M   'P 1'
#
loop_
_entity.id
_entity.type
_entity.pdbx_description
1 polymer ?
#
loop_
_entity_poly.entity_id
_entity_poly.type
_entity_poly.pdbx_seq_one_letter_code
_entity_poly.pdbx_strand_id
1 'polypeptide(L)'
;GEPARPLTERRIKKSPVRDVAGMLRSFHYAAYTSLFGHLGSANVRPEDLAGLEPWARLWNVWVSSTFLNSYLEHATPGQFLPENREELNILLNIYLFEKALYELGYELNNRPDWVRIPLTGILQLLQTAEAA
;
A
#
# COMPACT_ATOMS: atom_id res chain seq x y z
N GLY A 1 -2.66 15.27 -6.40
CA GLY A 1 -2.08 15.64 -5.10
C GLY A 1 -3.11 15.47 -4.01
N GLU A 2 -2.69 15.18 -2.79
CA GLU A 2 -3.56 14.90 -1.63
C GLU A 2 -4.61 16.02 -1.42
N PRO A 3 -5.93 15.75 -1.59
CA PRO A 3 -6.97 16.79 -1.57
C PRO A 3 -7.00 17.63 -0.29
N ALA A 4 -6.67 17.03 0.85
CA ALA A 4 -6.66 17.70 2.15
C ALA A 4 -5.47 18.68 2.33
N ARG A 5 -4.48 18.66 1.43
CA ARG A 5 -3.31 19.54 1.54
C ARG A 5 -3.50 20.87 0.78
N PRO A 6 -2.92 21.98 1.27
CA PRO A 6 -2.91 23.26 0.56
C PRO A 6 -2.42 23.13 -0.88
N LEU A 7 -2.90 24.00 -1.78
CA LEU A 7 -2.52 23.97 -3.19
C LEU A 7 -1.02 24.14 -3.40
N THR A 8 -0.37 24.97 -2.58
CA THR A 8 1.08 25.19 -2.59
C THR A 8 1.84 23.90 -2.33
N GLU A 9 1.41 23.10 -1.35
CA GLU A 9 2.01 21.80 -1.04
C GLU A 9 1.79 20.76 -2.14
N ARG A 10 0.60 20.76 -2.76
CA ARG A 10 0.26 19.83 -3.85
C ARG A 10 1.12 20.02 -5.11
N ARG A 11 1.74 21.20 -5.28
CA ARG A 11 2.63 21.51 -6.41
C ARG A 11 4.10 21.18 -6.16
N ILE A 12 4.47 20.84 -4.92
CA ILE A 12 5.85 20.50 -4.58
C ILE A 12 6.21 19.16 -5.25
N LYS A 13 7.34 19.14 -5.98
CA LYS A 13 7.88 17.89 -6.53
C LYS A 13 8.31 16.97 -5.39
N LYS A 14 7.92 15.70 -5.47
CA LYS A 14 8.25 14.67 -4.49
C LYS A 14 8.94 13.50 -5.19
N SER A 15 9.53 12.61 -4.41
CA SER A 15 10.08 11.38 -4.94
C SER A 15 8.99 10.56 -5.64
N PRO A 16 9.25 10.00 -6.83
CA PRO A 16 8.31 9.11 -7.51
C PRO A 16 8.07 7.80 -6.75
N VAL A 17 8.97 7.41 -5.84
CA VAL A 17 8.78 6.27 -4.95
C VAL A 17 7.53 6.43 -4.08
N ARG A 18 7.11 7.68 -3.79
CA ARG A 18 5.86 7.96 -3.08
C ARG A 18 4.63 7.50 -3.88
N ASP A 19 4.65 7.70 -5.20
CA ASP A 19 3.55 7.31 -6.07
C ASP A 19 3.51 5.78 -6.24
N VAL A 20 4.68 5.14 -6.33
CA VAL A 20 4.82 3.67 -6.28
C VAL A 20 4.22 3.12 -4.99
N ALA A 21 4.58 3.67 -3.82
CA ALA A 21 4.01 3.25 -2.55
C ALA A 21 2.48 3.39 -2.53
N GLY A 22 1.94 4.47 -3.11
CA GLY A 22 0.50 4.67 -3.27
C GLY A 22 -0.17 3.54 -4.08
N MET A 23 0.43 3.13 -5.20
CA MET A 23 -0.07 2.01 -6.01
C MET A 23 -0.01 0.68 -5.27
N LEU A 24 1.09 0.39 -4.56
CA LEU A 24 1.21 -0.83 -3.76
C LEU A 24 0.16 -0.90 -2.65
N ARG A 25 -0.09 0.22 -1.96
CA ARG A 25 -1.19 0.32 -0.99
C ARG A 25 -2.56 0.15 -1.64
N SER A 26 -2.75 0.64 -2.87
CA SER A 26 -3.99 0.44 -3.63
C SER A 26 -4.25 -1.04 -3.94
N PHE A 27 -3.23 -1.82 -4.28
CA PHE A 27 -3.38 -3.27 -4.47
C PHE A 27 -3.75 -3.97 -3.16
N HIS A 28 -3.10 -3.60 -2.05
CA HIS A 28 -3.48 -4.10 -0.74
C HIS A 28 -4.95 -3.78 -0.43
N TYR A 29 -5.41 -2.56 -0.67
CA TYR A 29 -6.82 -2.18 -0.52
C TYR A 29 -7.74 -3.01 -1.41
N ALA A 30 -7.41 -3.22 -2.69
CA ALA A 30 -8.22 -4.02 -3.59
C ALA A 30 -8.40 -5.47 -3.10
N ALA A 31 -7.33 -6.09 -2.60
CA ALA A 31 -7.38 -7.44 -2.06
C ALA A 31 -8.26 -7.52 -0.79
N TYR A 32 -8.06 -6.59 0.14
CA TYR A 32 -8.69 -6.66 1.46
C TYR A 32 -10.10 -6.06 1.50
N THR A 33 -10.46 -5.14 0.60
CA THR A 33 -11.85 -4.71 0.41
C THR A 33 -12.73 -5.85 -0.09
N SER A 34 -12.19 -6.69 -0.98
CA SER A 34 -12.86 -7.92 -1.44
C SER A 34 -12.97 -8.94 -0.30
N LEU A 35 -11.87 -9.21 0.41
CA LEU A 35 -11.84 -10.17 1.52
C LEU A 35 -12.82 -9.81 2.66
N PHE A 36 -12.91 -8.54 3.02
CA PHE A 36 -13.80 -8.06 4.08
C PHE A 36 -15.21 -7.69 3.59
N GLY A 37 -15.53 -7.90 2.31
CA GLY A 37 -16.87 -7.73 1.76
C GLY A 37 -17.35 -6.28 1.67
N HIS A 38 -16.47 -5.29 1.76
CA HIS A 38 -16.85 -3.87 1.80
C HIS A 38 -17.43 -3.32 0.49
N LEU A 39 -17.30 -4.05 -0.62
CA LEU A 39 -17.83 -3.66 -1.93
C LEU A 39 -19.13 -4.40 -2.30
N GLY A 40 -19.66 -5.26 -1.43
CA GLY A 40 -20.90 -6.03 -1.66
C GLY A 40 -20.80 -7.11 -2.74
N SER A 41 -19.68 -7.20 -3.46
CA SER A 41 -19.44 -8.19 -4.53
C SER A 41 -19.05 -9.58 -4.02
N ALA A 42 -18.61 -9.68 -2.76
CA ALA A 42 -18.23 -10.93 -2.12
C ALA A 42 -18.79 -10.99 -0.70
N ASN A 43 -19.79 -11.86 -0.47
CA ASN A 43 -20.25 -12.20 0.88
C ASN A 43 -19.36 -13.30 1.46
N VAL A 44 -18.15 -12.92 1.89
CA VAL A 44 -17.26 -13.82 2.61
C VAL A 44 -17.83 -14.05 4.01
N ARG A 45 -18.08 -15.30 4.37
CA ARG A 45 -18.57 -15.62 5.72
C ARG A 45 -17.43 -15.47 6.73
N PRO A 46 -17.71 -15.04 7.98
CA PRO A 46 -16.67 -14.86 8.98
C PRO A 46 -15.78 -16.10 9.21
N GLU A 47 -16.36 -17.30 9.12
CA GLU A 47 -15.65 -18.58 9.25
C GLU A 47 -14.64 -18.85 8.13
N ASP A 48 -14.86 -18.31 6.93
CA ASP A 48 -14.01 -18.53 5.76
C ASP A 48 -12.84 -17.53 5.69
N LEU A 49 -12.91 -16.42 6.45
CA LEU A 49 -11.92 -15.34 6.42
C LEU A 49 -10.49 -15.84 6.66
N ALA A 50 -10.31 -16.69 7.68
CA ALA A 50 -8.98 -17.20 8.03
C ALA A 50 -8.38 -18.08 6.92
N GLY A 51 -9.22 -18.84 6.20
CA GLY A 51 -8.79 -19.66 5.06
C GLY A 51 -8.51 -18.85 3.79
N LEU A 52 -9.18 -17.69 3.62
CA LEU A 52 -9.07 -16.84 2.44
C LEU A 52 -7.99 -15.76 2.57
N GLU A 53 -7.64 -15.33 3.78
CA GLU A 53 -6.60 -14.30 4.00
C GLU A 53 -5.25 -14.63 3.33
N PRO A 54 -4.73 -15.87 3.40
CA PRO A 54 -3.49 -16.23 2.70
C PRO A 54 -3.56 -15.99 1.19
N TRP A 55 -4.73 -16.19 0.57
CA TRP A 55 -4.93 -15.94 -0.86
C TRP A 55 -4.98 -14.45 -1.21
N ALA A 56 -5.63 -13.64 -0.38
CA ALA A 56 -5.62 -12.20 -0.53
C ALA A 56 -4.18 -11.64 -0.41
N ARG A 57 -3.41 -12.15 0.57
CA ARG A 57 -2.00 -11.82 0.74
C ARG A 57 -1.17 -12.25 -0.47
N LEU A 58 -1.33 -13.49 -0.92
CA LEU A 58 -0.62 -14.02 -2.07
C LEU A 58 -0.86 -13.16 -3.31
N TRP A 59 -2.12 -12.85 -3.61
CA TRP A 59 -2.49 -12.00 -4.73
C TRP A 59 -1.84 -10.61 -4.62
N ASN A 60 -1.93 -9.99 -3.44
CA ASN A 60 -1.33 -8.68 -3.19
C ASN A 60 0.20 -8.68 -3.42
N VAL A 61 0.90 -9.68 -2.89
CA VAL A 61 2.37 -9.80 -3.05
C VAL A 61 2.73 -10.00 -4.52
N TRP A 62 2.02 -10.86 -5.24
CA TRP A 62 2.30 -11.13 -6.65
C TRP A 62 2.10 -9.89 -7.52
N VAL A 63 0.93 -9.24 -7.44
CA VAL A 63 0.64 -8.06 -8.26
C VAL A 63 1.59 -6.90 -7.92
N SER A 64 1.89 -6.71 -6.63
CA SER A 64 2.83 -5.70 -6.15
C SER A 64 4.24 -5.94 -6.68
N SER A 65 4.72 -7.19 -6.65
CA SER A 65 6.04 -7.56 -7.14
C SER A 65 6.14 -7.39 -8.65
N THR A 66 5.13 -7.82 -9.40
CA THR A 66 5.07 -7.65 -10.86
C THR A 66 5.08 -6.17 -11.24
N PHE A 67 4.26 -5.35 -10.58
CA PHE A 67 4.21 -3.91 -10.80
C PHE A 67 5.55 -3.24 -10.47
N LEU A 68 6.11 -3.50 -9.28
CA LEU A 68 7.34 -2.87 -8.83
C LEU A 68 8.52 -3.23 -9.75
N ASN A 69 8.67 -4.51 -10.10
CA ASN A 69 9.75 -4.94 -10.99
C ASN A 69 9.65 -4.25 -12.36
N SER A 70 8.45 -4.23 -12.96
CA SER A 70 8.23 -3.56 -14.24
C SER A 70 8.47 -2.05 -14.15
N TYR A 71 8.01 -1.41 -13.06
CA TYR A 71 8.24 0.01 -12.83
C TYR A 71 9.74 0.32 -12.75
N LEU A 72 10.50 -0.43 -11.96
CA LEU A 72 11.94 -0.21 -11.78
C LEU A 72 12.70 -0.43 -13.08
N GLU A 73 12.36 -1.46 -13.86
CA GLU A 73 12.95 -1.73 -15.18
C GLU A 73 12.82 -0.51 -16.11
N HIS A 74 11.64 0.10 -16.18
CA HIS A 74 11.37 1.23 -17.07
C HIS A 74 11.83 2.58 -16.52
N ALA A 75 11.87 2.74 -15.19
CA ALA A 75 12.22 4.00 -14.54
C ALA A 75 13.73 4.18 -14.32
N THR A 76 14.48 3.08 -14.17
CA THR A 76 15.95 3.11 -13.94
C THR A 76 16.71 3.94 -14.98
N PRO A 77 16.44 3.84 -16.30
CA PRO A 77 17.13 4.66 -17.30
C PRO A 77 16.92 6.18 -17.12
N GLY A 78 15.86 6.60 -16.42
CA GLY A 78 15.55 8.01 -16.19
C GLY A 78 16.38 8.68 -15.10
N GLN A 79 17.22 7.94 -14.36
CA GLN A 79 18.17 8.48 -13.37
C GLN A 79 17.53 9.37 -12.27
N PHE A 80 16.27 9.10 -11.92
CA PHE A 80 15.53 9.84 -10.88
C PHE A 80 15.17 8.97 -9.66
N LEU A 81 15.65 7.72 -9.64
CA LEU A 81 15.51 6.78 -8.53
C LEU A 81 16.85 6.64 -7.80
N PRO A 82 16.84 6.29 -6.49
CA PRO A 82 18.06 5.89 -5.80
C PRO A 82 18.78 4.76 -6.54
N GLU A 83 20.09 4.89 -6.75
CA GLU A 83 20.90 3.86 -7.40
C GLU A 83 21.16 2.68 -6.47
N ASN A 84 21.29 2.96 -5.18
CA ASN A 84 21.48 1.95 -4.15
C ASN A 84 20.13 1.28 -3.80
N ARG A 85 20.13 -0.05 -3.79
CA ARG A 85 18.93 -0.85 -3.56
C ARG A 85 18.45 -0.77 -2.11
N GLU A 86 19.35 -0.69 -1.15
CA GLU A 86 19.04 -0.51 0.26
C GLU A 86 18.37 0.86 0.51
N GLU A 87 18.87 1.94 -0.09
CA GLU A 87 18.27 3.27 -0.03
C GLU A 87 16.86 3.29 -0.65
N LEU A 88 16.71 2.66 -1.81
CA LEU A 88 15.40 2.50 -2.47
C LEU A 88 14.41 1.77 -1.56
N ASN A 89 14.84 0.66 -0.93
CA ASN A 89 14.02 -0.11 -0.02
C ASN A 89 13.61 0.69 1.22
N ILE A 90 14.55 1.42 1.85
CA ILE A 90 14.27 2.30 2.99
C ILE A 90 13.25 3.36 2.59
N LEU A 91 13.46 4.04 1.46
CA LEU A 91 12.58 5.10 1.00
C LEU A 91 11.18 4.59 0.66
N LEU A 92 11.09 3.41 0.02
CA LEU A 92 9.83 2.76 -0.29
C LEU A 92 9.08 2.38 0.99
N ASN A 93 9.76 1.77 1.96
CA ASN A 93 9.17 1.41 3.25
C ASN A 93 8.64 2.63 4.00
N ILE A 94 9.39 3.74 4.02
CA ILE A 94 8.95 5.00 4.64
C ILE A 94 7.65 5.49 3.99
N TYR A 95 7.57 5.52 2.66
CA TYR A 95 6.35 6.00 1.98
C TYR A 95 5.18 5.03 2.10
N LEU A 96 5.42 3.72 2.16
CA LEU A 96 4.39 2.72 2.47
C LEU A 96 3.80 2.95 3.86
N PHE A 97 4.65 3.20 4.87
CA PHE A 97 4.22 3.52 6.23
C PHE A 97 3.48 4.87 6.30
N GLU A 98 4.02 5.94 5.70
CA GLU A 98 3.36 7.26 5.65
C GLU A 98 1.95 7.11 5.07
N LYS A 99 1.82 6.38 3.95
CA LYS A 99 0.55 6.18 3.28
C LYS A 99 -0.42 5.34 4.12
N ALA A 100 0.06 4.27 4.75
CA ALA A 100 -0.77 3.41 5.60
C ALA A 100 -1.28 4.14 6.86
N LEU A 101 -0.46 5.01 7.47
CA LEU A 101 -0.88 5.84 8.60
C LEU A 101 -1.88 6.92 8.18
N TYR A 102 -1.66 7.54 7.02
CA TYR A 102 -2.64 8.46 6.44
C TYR A 102 -3.99 7.77 6.21
N GLU A 103 -3.97 6.58 5.61
CA GLU A 103 -5.15 5.74 5.38
C GLU A 103 -5.87 5.40 6.69
N LEU A 104 -5.13 4.98 7.73
CA LEU A 104 -5.70 4.70 9.04
C LEU A 104 -6.45 5.91 9.60
N GLY A 105 -5.80 7.08 9.61
CA GLY A 105 -6.43 8.31 10.06
C GLY A 105 -7.64 8.70 9.22
N TYR A 106 -7.58 8.49 7.91
CA TYR A 106 -8.70 8.76 7.02
C TYR A 106 -9.90 7.84 7.31
N GLU A 107 -9.68 6.52 7.38
CA GLU A 107 -10.76 5.56 7.61
C GLU A 107 -11.40 5.72 8.99
N LEU A 108 -10.61 6.02 10.03
CA LEU A 108 -11.14 6.33 11.37
C LEU A 108 -12.15 7.50 11.36
N ASN A 109 -11.95 8.49 10.49
CA ASN A 109 -12.79 9.68 10.43
C ASN A 109 -13.97 9.57 9.44
N ASN A 110 -13.87 8.71 8.42
CA ASN A 110 -14.83 8.69 7.31
C ASN A 110 -15.55 7.35 7.14
N ARG A 111 -14.88 6.21 7.40
CA ARG A 111 -15.43 4.86 7.22
C ARG A 111 -14.86 3.92 8.29
N PRO A 112 -15.30 4.01 9.56
CA PRO A 112 -14.71 3.23 10.65
C PRO A 112 -14.68 1.72 10.42
N ASP A 113 -15.65 1.17 9.70
CA ASP A 113 -15.70 -0.25 9.36
C ASP A 113 -14.52 -0.71 8.46
N TRP A 114 -13.87 0.22 7.74
CA TRP A 114 -12.75 -0.07 6.84
C TRP A 114 -11.40 -0.03 7.54
N VAL A 115 -11.33 0.39 8.81
CA VAL A 115 -10.09 0.56 9.60
C VAL A 115 -9.25 -0.72 9.68
N ARG A 116 -9.89 -1.89 9.58
CA ARG A 116 -9.20 -3.17 9.55
C ARG A 116 -8.19 -3.26 8.40
N ILE A 117 -8.48 -2.67 7.24
CA ILE A 117 -7.59 -2.71 6.07
C ILE A 117 -6.24 -2.03 6.34
N PRO A 118 -6.17 -0.73 6.71
CA PRO A 118 -4.89 -0.09 6.98
C PRO A 118 -4.18 -0.70 8.20
N LEU A 119 -4.89 -1.14 9.24
CA LEU A 119 -4.25 -1.82 10.39
C LEU A 119 -3.57 -3.12 9.98
N THR A 120 -4.25 -3.98 9.22
CA THR A 120 -3.63 -5.21 8.68
C THR A 120 -2.39 -4.87 7.85
N GLY A 121 -2.46 -3.83 7.01
CA GLY A 121 -1.32 -3.37 6.22
C GLY A 121 -0.13 -2.92 7.07
N ILE A 122 -0.36 -2.14 8.14
CA ILE A 122 0.68 -1.67 9.05
C ILE A 122 1.36 -2.85 9.76
N LEU A 123 0.57 -3.80 10.28
CA LEU A 123 1.11 -5.00 10.95
C LEU A 123 2.00 -5.82 10.01
N GLN A 124 1.61 -5.96 8.74
CA GLN A 124 2.41 -6.65 7.73
C GLN A 124 3.73 -5.94 7.42
N LEU A 125 3.71 -4.60 7.34
CA LEU A 125 4.92 -3.82 7.12
C LEU A 125 5.90 -3.92 8.31
N LEU A 126 5.38 -3.96 9.54
CA LEU A 126 6.21 -4.14 10.75
C LEU A 126 6.85 -5.52 10.79
N GLN A 127 6.11 -6.59 10.49
CA GLN A 127 6.66 -7.95 10.40
C GLN A 127 7.76 -8.08 9.35
N THR A 128 7.65 -7.35 8.24
CA THR A 128 8.67 -7.36 7.18
C THR A 128 9.94 -6.63 7.64
N ALA A 129 9.81 -5.56 8.42
CA ALA A 129 10.94 -4.82 8.98
C ALA A 129 11.70 -5.62 10.05
N GLU A 130 11.01 -6.47 10.82
CA GLU A 130 11.64 -7.35 11.83
C GLU A 130 12.40 -8.53 11.21
N ALA A 131 12.04 -8.94 9.98
CA ALA A 131 12.64 -10.08 9.30
C ALA A 131 13.86 -9.71 8.41
N ALA A 132 14.18 -8.42 8.28
CA ALA A 132 15.25 -7.87 7.45
C ALA A 132 16.46 -7.46 8.31
#